data_AF-A0A7W8SZU5-F1
#
_entry.id   AF-A0A7W8SZU5-F1
#
_cell.length_a   1.000
_cell.length_b   1.000
_cell.length_c   1.000
_cell.angle_alpha   90.00
_cell.angle_beta   90.00
_cell.angle_gamma   90.00
#
_symmetry.space_group_name_H-M   'P 1'
#
loop_
_entity.id
_entity.type
_entity.pdbx_description
1 polymer ?
#
loop_
_entity_poly.entity_id
_entity_poly.type
_entity_poly.pdbx_seq_one_letter_code
_entity_poly.pdbx_strand_id
1 'polypeptide(L)'
;MSACDKLDGVADGIISDVRACHFNPRSLRCPAGADTGDTCLSDAQIEAFNVYNTAIAFRQPLGSGETQYPAYNVYAGADTSTGHRAASSGRFSP
;
A
#
# COMPACT_ATOMS: atom_id res chain seq x y z
N MET A 1 -10.58 7.72 -5.80
CA MET A 1 -10.86 9.07 -6.33
C MET A 1 -11.44 9.99 -5.27
N SER A 2 -12.67 9.76 -4.78
CA SER A 2 -13.32 10.65 -3.81
C SER A 2 -12.48 11.06 -2.59
N ALA A 3 -11.64 10.15 -2.08
CA ALA A 3 -10.82 10.41 -0.89
C ALA A 3 -9.59 11.30 -1.15
N CYS A 4 -9.05 11.34 -2.38
CA CYS A 4 -7.70 11.87 -2.61
C CYS A 4 -7.51 12.77 -3.83
N ASP A 5 -8.39 12.67 -4.84
CA ASP A 5 -8.26 13.39 -6.12
C ASP A 5 -8.04 14.89 -5.92
N LYS A 6 -8.87 15.51 -5.07
CA LYS A 6 -8.85 16.96 -4.85
C LYS A 6 -7.76 17.46 -3.89
N LEU A 7 -6.88 16.59 -3.38
CA LEU A 7 -5.90 16.98 -2.36
C LEU A 7 -4.80 17.89 -2.92
N ASP A 8 -4.54 17.84 -4.22
CA ASP A 8 -3.63 18.76 -4.92
C ASP A 8 -4.33 20.05 -5.39
N GLY A 9 -5.63 20.19 -5.13
CA GLY A 9 -6.45 21.35 -5.50
C GLY A 9 -7.16 21.24 -6.85
N VAL A 10 -7.01 20.14 -7.59
CA VAL A 10 -7.65 19.91 -8.90
C VAL A 10 -8.50 18.63 -8.86
N ALA A 11 -9.62 18.61 -9.60
CA ALA A 11 -10.51 17.44 -9.68
C ALA A 11 -10.47 16.87 -11.10
N ASP A 12 -9.35 16.26 -11.48
CA ASP A 12 -9.06 15.83 -12.85
C ASP A 12 -8.95 14.31 -13.02
N GLY A 13 -9.07 13.56 -11.93
CA GLY A 13 -8.95 12.11 -11.95
C GLY A 13 -7.53 11.60 -11.65
N ILE A 14 -6.60 12.47 -11.26
CA ILE A 14 -5.20 12.14 -10.96
C ILE A 14 -4.91 12.45 -9.48
N ILE A 15 -4.23 11.54 -8.79
CA ILE A 15 -3.76 11.78 -7.42
C ILE A 15 -2.29 12.21 -7.50
N SER A 16 -2.04 13.53 -7.55
CA SER A 16 -0.65 14.05 -7.64
C SER A 16 -0.03 14.29 -6.25
N ASP A 17 -0.83 14.60 -5.23
CA ASP A 17 -0.39 14.66 -3.83
C ASP A 17 -0.60 13.31 -3.11
N VAL A 18 0.21 12.33 -3.48
CA VAL A 18 0.19 10.98 -2.90
C VAL A 18 0.52 11.01 -1.40
N ARG A 19 1.32 11.97 -0.93
CA ARG A 19 1.75 12.05 0.48
C ARG A 19 0.63 12.51 1.40
N ALA A 20 -0.25 13.39 0.92
CA ALA A 20 -1.45 13.80 1.64
C ALA A 20 -2.58 12.76 1.58
N CYS A 21 -2.54 11.82 0.63
CA CYS A 21 -3.57 10.80 0.45
C CYS A 21 -3.46 9.68 1.50
N HIS A 22 -4.31 9.74 2.52
CA HIS A 22 -4.45 8.68 3.54
C HIS A 22 -5.70 7.83 3.31
N PHE A 23 -5.71 7.06 2.21
CA PHE A 23 -6.83 6.18 1.89
C PHE A 23 -6.93 4.99 2.86
N ASN A 24 -8.14 4.72 3.36
CA ASN A 24 -8.44 3.53 4.18
C ASN A 24 -9.33 2.54 3.40
N PRO A 25 -8.84 1.33 3.06
CA PRO A 25 -9.59 0.34 2.29
C PRO A 25 -10.85 -0.16 3.01
N ARG A 26 -10.94 -0.02 4.34
CA ARG A 26 -12.15 -0.37 5.11
C ARG A 26 -13.36 0.48 4.73
N SER A 27 -13.17 1.63 4.10
CA SER A 27 -14.27 2.43 3.52
C SER A 27 -15.01 1.69 2.40
N LEU A 28 -14.40 0.66 1.80
CA LEU A 28 -14.99 -0.18 0.76
C LEU A 28 -15.48 -1.54 1.30
N ARG A 29 -15.48 -1.76 2.63
CA ARG A 29 -15.75 -3.07 3.23
C ARG A 29 -17.20 -3.52 2.99
N CYS A 30 -17.39 -4.77 2.60
CA CYS A 30 -18.70 -5.40 2.49
C CYS A 30 -19.40 -5.56 3.86
N PRO A 31 -20.75 -5.64 3.88
CA PRO A 31 -21.49 -5.98 5.09
C PRO A 31 -20.97 -7.26 5.72
N ALA A 32 -20.79 -7.25 7.04
CA ALA A 32 -20.18 -8.34 7.81
C ALA A 32 -18.77 -8.80 7.36
N GLY A 33 -18.17 -8.18 6.33
CA GLY A 33 -16.87 -8.58 5.78
C GLY A 33 -16.94 -9.77 4.82
N ALA A 34 -18.15 -10.18 4.44
CA ALA A 34 -18.36 -11.27 3.50
C ALA A 34 -17.95 -10.87 2.07
N ASP A 35 -17.63 -11.85 1.24
CA ASP A 35 -17.52 -11.64 -0.19
C ASP A 35 -18.93 -11.62 -0.81
N THR A 36 -19.36 -10.45 -1.26
CA THR A 36 -20.69 -10.25 -1.86
C THR A 36 -20.62 -9.83 -3.32
N GLY A 37 -19.49 -10.05 -3.99
CA GLY A 37 -19.26 -9.68 -5.40
C GLY A 37 -18.56 -8.33 -5.59
N ASP A 38 -18.75 -7.71 -6.76
CA ASP A 38 -17.82 -6.69 -7.30
C ASP A 38 -18.01 -5.25 -6.77
N THR A 39 -18.90 -5.05 -5.80
CA THR A 39 -19.28 -3.70 -5.32
C THR A 39 -18.59 -3.27 -4.03
N CYS A 40 -17.91 -4.19 -3.34
CA CYS A 40 -17.22 -3.95 -2.08
C CYS A 40 -16.10 -4.97 -1.87
N LEU A 41 -15.31 -4.79 -0.81
CA LEU A 41 -14.20 -5.66 -0.45
C LEU A 41 -14.54 -6.51 0.80
N SER A 42 -14.32 -7.81 0.71
CA SER A 42 -14.34 -8.70 1.87
C SER A 42 -13.17 -8.43 2.82
N ASP A 43 -13.25 -8.95 4.04
CA ASP A 43 -12.13 -8.83 4.99
C ASP A 43 -10.84 -9.48 4.45
N ALA A 44 -10.98 -10.60 3.73
CA ALA A 44 -9.83 -11.29 3.13
C ALA A 44 -9.19 -10.48 2.00
N GLN A 45 -9.99 -9.78 1.18
CA GLN A 45 -9.48 -8.92 0.11
C GLN A 45 -8.80 -7.67 0.67
N ILE A 46 -9.38 -7.03 1.69
CA ILE A 46 -8.77 -5.89 2.40
C ILE A 46 -7.42 -6.34 2.98
N GLU A 47 -7.39 -7.50 3.63
CA GLU A 47 -6.16 -8.03 4.21
C GLU A 47 -5.10 -8.33 3.15
N ALA A 48 -5.48 -8.87 1.98
CA ALA A 48 -4.54 -9.08 0.89
C ALA A 48 -3.82 -7.79 0.48
N PHE A 49 -4.55 -6.67 0.32
CA PHE A 49 -3.92 -5.39 0.02
C PHE A 49 -3.03 -4.87 1.15
N ASN A 50 -3.43 -5.06 2.42
CA ASN A 50 -2.58 -4.70 3.56
C ASN A 50 -1.26 -5.50 3.57
N VAL A 51 -1.32 -6.79 3.25
CA VAL A 51 -0.14 -7.65 3.12
C VAL A 51 0.77 -7.14 2.00
N TYR A 52 0.23 -6.83 0.81
CA TYR A 52 1.04 -6.24 -0.27
C TYR A 52 1.66 -4.89 0.11
N ASN A 53 0.97 -4.09 0.93
CA ASN A 53 1.45 -2.82 1.43
C ASN A 53 2.38 -2.94 2.66
N THR A 54 2.81 -4.15 3.01
CA THR A 54 3.74 -4.41 4.13
C THR A 54 5.05 -4.99 3.60
N ALA A 55 6.19 -4.57 4.16
CA ALA A 55 7.48 -5.11 3.78
C ALA A 55 7.61 -6.58 4.21
N ILE A 56 8.28 -7.37 3.38
CA ILE A 56 8.59 -8.77 3.69
C ILE A 56 9.90 -8.78 4.48
N ALA A 57 9.87 -9.21 5.74
CA ALA A 57 11.07 -9.49 6.51
C ALA A 57 11.49 -10.95 6.31
N PHE A 58 12.74 -11.18 5.92
CA PHE A 58 13.26 -12.53 5.78
C PHE A 58 13.73 -13.05 7.15
N ARG A 59 13.41 -14.32 7.42
CA ARG A 59 13.84 -14.97 8.68
C ARG A 59 15.35 -15.09 8.79
N GLN A 60 16.04 -15.18 7.66
CA GLN A 60 17.49 -15.24 7.53
C GLN A 60 17.91 -14.35 6.36
N PRO A 61 19.11 -13.75 6.36
CA PRO A 61 19.61 -13.01 5.21
C PRO A 61 19.66 -13.88 3.96
N LEU A 62 19.42 -13.28 2.79
CA LEU A 62 19.68 -13.93 1.50
C LEU A 62 21.18 -14.11 1.28
N GLY A 63 21.57 -14.89 0.26
CA GLY A 63 22.99 -15.10 -0.07
C GLY A 63 23.75 -13.81 -0.40
N SER A 64 23.04 -12.77 -0.83
CA SER A 64 23.52 -11.41 -1.10
C SER A 64 23.45 -10.47 0.12
N GLY A 65 22.95 -10.92 1.26
CA GLY A 65 22.95 -10.21 2.54
C GLY A 65 21.68 -9.43 2.87
N GLU A 66 20.72 -9.30 1.94
CA GLU A 66 19.45 -8.61 2.20
C GLU A 66 18.64 -9.36 3.25
N THR A 67 18.05 -8.61 4.19
CA THR A 67 17.22 -9.13 5.27
C THR A 67 15.73 -8.87 5.04
N GLN A 68 15.36 -8.17 3.97
CA GLN A 68 13.98 -7.82 3.67
C GLN A 68 13.77 -7.44 2.21
N TYR A 69 12.50 -7.33 1.83
CA TYR A 69 12.03 -6.72 0.58
C TYR A 69 11.00 -5.62 0.89
N PRO A 70 11.11 -4.43 0.24
CA PRO A 70 10.12 -3.35 0.29
C PRO A 70 8.66 -3.77 0.17
N ALA A 71 7.75 -3.00 0.77
CA ALA A 71 6.33 -3.09 0.48
C ALA A 71 6.03 -2.70 -0.99
N TYR A 72 4.94 -3.21 -1.55
CA TYR A 72 4.44 -2.74 -2.83
C TYR A 72 3.69 -1.42 -2.68
N ASN A 73 3.70 -0.61 -3.74
CA ASN A 73 3.06 0.70 -3.87
C ASN A 73 1.56 0.61 -4.18
N VAL A 74 0.83 -0.38 -3.65
CA VAL A 74 -0.57 -0.66 -4.01
C VAL A 74 -1.55 0.48 -3.69
N TYR A 75 -1.23 1.35 -2.73
CA TYR A 75 -2.00 2.55 -2.41
C TYR A 75 -1.35 3.86 -2.90
N ALA A 76 -0.12 3.79 -3.40
CA ALA A 76 0.68 4.96 -3.77
C ALA A 76 0.77 5.16 -5.30
N GLY A 77 0.18 4.27 -6.10
CA GLY A 77 0.16 4.39 -7.56
C GLY A 77 1.57 4.40 -8.13
N ALA A 78 1.94 5.40 -8.92
CA ALA A 78 3.27 5.48 -9.52
C ALA A 78 4.39 5.89 -8.54
N ASP A 79 4.08 6.26 -7.28
CA ASP A 79 5.11 6.58 -6.29
C ASP A 79 5.74 5.29 -5.71
N THR A 80 6.92 4.95 -6.24
CA THR A 80 7.71 3.78 -5.82
C THR A 80 8.57 4.05 -4.59
N SER A 81 8.63 5.30 -4.11
CA SER A 81 9.43 5.66 -2.92
C SER A 81 8.81 5.13 -1.63
N THR A 82 7.48 4.93 -1.60
CA THR A 82 6.73 4.41 -0.44
C THR A 82 7.19 3.00 -0.04
N GLY A 83 7.45 2.12 -1.01
CA GLY A 83 7.99 0.79 -0.76
C GLY A 83 9.38 0.82 -0.12
N HIS A 84 10.25 1.70 -0.63
CA HIS A 84 11.64 1.82 -0.19
C HIS A 84 11.77 2.33 1.25
N ARG A 85 10.79 3.10 1.75
CA ARG A 85 10.83 3.64 3.13
C ARG A 85 10.72 2.54 4.18
N ALA A 86 9.93 1.49 3.92
CA ALA A 86 9.84 0.34 4.82
C ALA A 86 11.16 -0.45 4.90
N ALA A 87 11.99 -0.39 3.85
CA ALA A 87 13.29 -1.07 3.80
C ALA A 87 14.46 -0.31 4.45
N SER A 88 14.29 0.99 4.75
CA SER A 88 15.37 1.84 5.28
C SER A 88 15.73 1.62 6.77
N SER A 89 15.06 0.70 7.46
CA SER A 89 15.43 0.27 8.82
C SER A 89 16.59 -0.74 8.84
N GLY A 90 16.97 -1.29 7.69
CA GLY A 90 18.16 -2.13 7.51
C GLY A 90 19.28 -1.30 6.88
N ARG A 91 20.43 -1.19 7.56
CA ARG A 91 21.63 -0.53 7.05
C ARG A 91 22.00 -1.09 5.67
N PHE A 92 21.83 -0.29 4.63
CA PHE A 92 22.51 -0.48 3.37
C PHE A 92 23.96 -0.04 3.60
N SER A 93 24.82 -0.94 4.06
CA SER A 93 26.27 -0.69 4.04
C SER A 93 26.74 -0.76 2.59
N PRO A 94 27.55 0.20 2.12
CA PRO A 94 28.18 0.12 0.79
C PRO A 94 29.12 -1.08 0.69
#